data_AF-A0A1G8LXR4-F1
#
_entry.id   AF-A0A1G8LXR4-F1
#
_cell.length_a   1.000
_cell.length_b   1.000
_cell.length_c   1.000
_cell.angle_alpha   90.00
_cell.angle_beta   90.00
_cell.angle_gamma   90.00
#
_symmetry.space_group_name_H-M   'P 1'
#
loop_
_entity.id
_entity.type
_entity.pdbx_description
1 polymer ?
#
loop_
_entity_poly.entity_id
_entity_poly.type
_entity_poly.pdbx_seq_one_letter_code
_entity_poly.pdbx_strand_id
1 'polypeptide(L)'
;MSGSRKFGSRPTPSILLAALSTLLFLSATLLVDTGTARAASSEAVEDPPVAVLVHGWRGTAESFAPMTAALADHGIDSRALTLPGDENRANAQAVADAVDEVRAEFPGRPVALVTHSMGGLSARHYLKFLGGDEVVADYIAMGTSQSGYWPACLLPEDGGGQMCPTNPFLAELNAGDDTPGPVRYTALRSTEDESDGALDGGYCAVPPVDGVPHADEPGDPEFARLVTQSLLEGCPGEYVDLPIE
;
A
#
# COMPACT_ATOMS: atom_id res chain seq x y z
N MET A 1 17.43 -60.80 -15.66
CA MET A 1 17.44 -62.10 -14.95
C MET A 1 18.83 -62.72 -15.10
N SER A 2 19.34 -63.33 -14.03
CA SER A 2 20.65 -64.01 -13.93
C SER A 2 21.85 -63.06 -13.78
N GLY A 3 22.76 -63.22 -12.81
CA GLY A 3 22.96 -64.30 -11.87
C GLY A 3 23.99 -63.89 -10.81
N SER A 4 23.81 -64.45 -9.62
CA SER A 4 24.54 -64.17 -8.40
C SER A 4 25.70 -65.17 -8.16
N ARG A 5 26.55 -64.82 -7.18
CA ARG A 5 27.44 -65.65 -6.33
C ARG A 5 28.88 -65.80 -6.84
N LYS A 6 29.88 -65.21 -6.15
CA LYS A 6 30.51 -65.55 -4.84
C LYS A 6 31.36 -66.84 -4.88
N PHE A 7 32.67 -66.65 -4.75
CA PHE A 7 33.66 -67.57 -4.14
C PHE A 7 34.54 -66.67 -3.26
N GLY A 8 34.65 -66.90 -1.94
CA GLY A 8 35.62 -67.81 -1.30
C GLY A 8 36.97 -67.09 -1.16
N SER A 9 37.69 -67.00 -0.05
CA SER A 9 37.70 -67.63 1.26
C SER A 9 38.71 -66.84 2.15
N ARG A 10 38.51 -66.87 3.47
CA ARG A 10 39.35 -66.34 4.57
C ARG A 10 40.71 -67.10 4.73
N PRO A 11 41.61 -66.86 5.72
CA PRO A 11 41.83 -65.74 6.69
C PRO A 11 43.33 -65.32 6.95
N THR A 12 43.52 -64.12 7.57
CA THR A 12 44.47 -63.69 8.67
C THR A 12 45.99 -64.04 8.68
N PRO A 13 46.87 -63.46 9.55
CA PRO A 13 46.75 -62.31 10.49
C PRO A 13 47.95 -61.31 10.51
N SER A 14 47.74 -60.21 11.24
CA SER A 14 48.66 -59.59 12.23
C SER A 14 49.94 -58.80 11.84
N ILE A 15 49.93 -57.55 12.37
CA ILE A 15 50.95 -56.95 13.27
C ILE A 15 51.94 -55.90 12.68
N LEU A 16 51.69 -54.67 13.13
CA LEU A 16 52.58 -53.60 13.65
C LEU A 16 53.28 -52.56 12.73
N LEU A 17 53.22 -51.34 13.31
CA LEU A 17 54.17 -50.22 13.29
C LEU A 17 54.09 -49.17 12.17
N ALA A 18 53.29 -48.13 12.49
CA ALA A 18 53.63 -46.70 12.51
C ALA A 18 54.66 -46.15 11.51
N ALA A 19 54.20 -45.22 10.67
CA ALA A 19 55.00 -44.10 10.20
C ALA A 19 54.11 -42.86 10.08
N LEU A 20 54.38 -41.86 10.93
CA LEU A 20 53.84 -40.51 10.87
C LEU A 20 54.04 -39.92 9.47
N SER A 21 52.96 -39.49 8.82
CA SER A 21 53.04 -38.63 7.64
C SER A 21 52.45 -37.27 8.00
N THR A 22 53.30 -36.26 7.96
CA THR A 22 53.01 -34.85 8.26
C THR A 22 51.98 -34.29 7.26
N LEU A 23 50.77 -33.98 7.73
CA LEU A 23 49.78 -33.19 6.99
C LEU A 23 50.19 -31.72 7.03
N LEU A 24 50.64 -31.19 5.88
CA LEU A 24 50.67 -29.75 5.64
C LEU A 24 49.21 -29.25 5.54
N PHE A 25 48.74 -28.52 6.54
CA PHE A 25 47.52 -27.72 6.42
C PHE A 25 47.86 -26.42 5.69
N LEU A 26 47.38 -26.28 4.45
CA LEU A 26 47.43 -25.04 3.70
C LEU A 26 46.26 -24.16 4.18
N SER A 27 46.50 -23.26 5.12
CA SER A 27 45.49 -22.30 5.60
C SER A 27 45.30 -21.21 4.54
N ALA A 28 44.20 -21.29 3.79
CA ALA A 28 43.74 -20.17 2.97
C ALA A 28 43.03 -19.16 3.89
N THR A 29 43.66 -18.04 4.19
CA THR A 29 43.00 -16.89 4.82
C THR A 29 42.07 -16.24 3.81
N LEU A 30 40.77 -16.50 3.93
CA LEU A 30 39.74 -15.67 3.31
C LEU A 30 39.72 -14.34 4.07
N LEU A 31 40.15 -13.27 3.40
CA LEU A 31 39.87 -11.91 3.83
C LEU A 31 38.38 -11.69 3.61
N VAL A 32 37.59 -11.82 4.68
CA VAL A 32 36.21 -11.35 4.69
C VAL A 32 36.30 -9.83 4.74
N ASP A 33 36.12 -9.19 3.59
CA ASP A 33 35.91 -7.75 3.51
C ASP A 33 34.57 -7.47 4.21
N THR A 34 34.62 -7.07 5.48
CA THR A 34 33.46 -6.55 6.19
C THR A 34 33.19 -5.16 5.65
N GLY A 35 32.69 -5.12 4.41
CA GLY A 35 32.02 -3.97 3.85
C GLY A 35 30.92 -3.60 4.81
N THR A 36 31.14 -2.55 5.60
CA THR A 36 30.10 -1.95 6.41
C THR A 36 29.07 -1.46 5.42
N ALA A 37 27.99 -2.23 5.27
CA ALA A 37 26.80 -1.76 4.61
C ALA A 37 26.37 -0.50 5.36
N ARG A 38 26.66 0.66 4.78
CA ARG A 38 26.16 1.92 5.28
C ARG A 38 24.66 1.82 5.11
N ALA A 39 23.96 1.51 6.20
CA ALA A 39 22.53 1.70 6.27
C ALA A 39 22.27 3.10 5.73
N ALA A 40 21.57 3.19 4.60
CA ALA A 40 21.08 4.45 4.08
C ALA A 40 20.28 5.05 5.22
N SER A 41 20.83 6.08 5.86
CA SER A 41 20.09 6.87 6.82
C SER A 41 18.96 7.49 6.00
N SER A 42 17.73 7.04 6.24
CA SER A 42 16.54 7.74 5.78
C SER A 42 16.68 9.18 6.26
N GLU A 43 16.91 10.13 5.35
CA GLU A 43 16.76 11.53 5.70
C GLU A 43 15.31 11.69 6.13
N ALA A 44 15.11 12.12 7.38
CA ALA A 44 13.78 12.46 7.84
C ALA A 44 13.19 13.48 6.86
N VAL A 45 11.96 13.24 6.39
CA VAL A 45 11.26 14.16 5.51
C VAL A 45 11.17 15.50 6.24
N GLU A 46 11.90 16.53 5.76
CA GLU A 46 12.00 17.81 6.47
C GLU A 46 10.65 18.53 6.58
N ASP A 47 9.69 18.21 5.68
CA ASP A 47 8.31 18.69 5.71
C ASP A 47 7.33 17.57 5.28
N PRO A 48 6.75 16.80 6.21
CA PRO A 48 5.79 15.76 5.84
C PRO A 48 4.54 16.35 5.16
N PRO A 49 3.90 15.60 4.25
CA PRO A 49 2.68 16.06 3.59
C PRO A 49 1.57 16.35 4.61
N VAL A 50 0.67 17.27 4.28
CA VAL A 50 -0.58 17.47 5.04
C VAL A 50 -1.63 16.49 4.52
N ALA A 51 -2.17 15.65 5.39
CA ALA A 51 -3.09 14.58 5.01
C ALA A 51 -4.56 15.04 5.06
N VAL A 52 -5.26 14.98 3.94
CA VAL A 52 -6.71 15.15 3.85
C VAL A 52 -7.35 13.75 3.95
N LEU A 53 -8.15 13.52 4.99
CA LEU A 53 -8.76 12.22 5.28
C LEU A 53 -10.19 12.17 4.75
N VAL A 54 -10.49 11.22 3.88
CA VAL A 54 -11.75 11.16 3.10
C VAL A 54 -12.51 9.87 3.42
N HIS A 55 -13.67 9.99 4.08
CA HIS A 55 -14.45 8.84 4.55
C HIS A 55 -15.27 8.15 3.45
N GLY A 56 -15.71 6.94 3.76
CA GLY A 56 -16.54 6.12 2.90
C GLY A 56 -18.04 6.43 2.96
N TRP A 57 -18.81 5.55 2.32
CA TRP A 57 -20.28 5.59 2.26
C TRP A 57 -20.89 5.57 3.66
N ARG A 58 -21.77 6.54 3.95
CA ARG A 58 -22.36 6.75 5.29
C ARG A 58 -21.35 6.93 6.43
N GLY A 59 -20.09 7.19 6.12
CA GLY A 59 -19.05 7.51 7.08
C GLY A 59 -19.16 8.94 7.58
N THR A 60 -18.26 9.29 8.48
CA THR A 60 -18.11 10.66 8.98
C THR A 60 -16.62 10.95 9.21
N ALA A 61 -16.27 12.22 9.44
CA ALA A 61 -14.90 12.61 9.76
C ALA A 61 -14.37 11.90 11.03
N GLU A 62 -15.25 11.60 11.99
CA GLU A 62 -14.90 10.98 13.27
C GLU A 62 -14.38 9.54 13.15
N SER A 63 -14.68 8.82 12.05
CA SER A 63 -14.13 7.48 11.83
C SER A 63 -12.61 7.48 11.79
N PHE A 64 -12.01 8.61 11.38
CA PHE A 64 -10.56 8.79 11.32
C PHE A 64 -9.93 9.28 12.63
N ALA A 65 -10.69 9.49 13.71
CA ALA A 65 -10.12 10.04 14.94
C ALA A 65 -8.87 9.29 15.45
N PRO A 66 -8.82 7.93 15.43
CA PRO A 66 -7.60 7.20 15.78
C PRO A 66 -6.44 7.45 14.80
N MET A 67 -6.72 7.49 13.50
CA MET A 67 -5.72 7.78 12.48
C MET A 67 -5.15 9.19 12.59
N THR A 68 -6.00 10.20 12.80
CA THR A 68 -5.60 11.59 13.07
C THR A 68 -4.64 11.66 14.26
N ALA A 69 -4.93 10.92 15.35
CA ALA A 69 -4.05 10.86 16.51
C ALA A 69 -2.70 10.21 16.19
N ALA A 70 -2.72 9.08 15.46
CA ALA A 70 -1.49 8.40 15.05
C ALA A 70 -0.62 9.28 14.12
N LEU A 71 -1.22 9.95 13.13
CA LEU A 71 -0.50 10.87 12.26
C LEU A 71 0.13 12.03 13.06
N ALA A 72 -0.60 12.58 14.03
CA ALA A 72 -0.10 13.64 14.90
C ALA A 72 1.11 13.20 15.76
N ASP A 73 1.13 11.95 16.25
CA ASP A 73 2.27 11.38 16.98
C ASP A 73 3.54 11.31 16.12
N HIS A 74 3.39 11.33 14.79
CA HIS A 74 4.47 11.39 13.81
C HIS A 74 4.71 12.80 13.21
N GLY A 75 4.06 13.83 13.75
CA GLY A 75 4.20 15.21 13.27
C GLY A 75 3.54 15.49 11.92
N ILE A 76 2.60 14.64 11.50
CA ILE A 76 1.84 14.79 10.25
C ILE A 76 0.53 15.52 10.55
N ASP A 77 0.38 16.74 10.03
CA ASP A 77 -0.88 17.47 10.09
C ASP A 77 -1.94 16.79 9.24
N SER A 78 -3.17 16.74 9.74
CA SER A 78 -4.27 16.11 9.01
C SER A 78 -5.61 16.83 9.19
N ARG A 79 -6.48 16.72 8.18
CA ARG A 79 -7.84 17.25 8.14
C ARG A 79 -8.80 16.16 7.68
N ALA A 80 -9.61 15.63 8.59
CA ALA A 80 -10.70 14.74 8.24
C ALA A 80 -11.90 15.53 7.70
N LEU A 81 -12.39 15.15 6.52
CA LEU A 81 -13.49 15.83 5.85
C LEU A 81 -14.83 15.23 6.27
N THR A 82 -15.84 16.09 6.36
CA THR A 82 -17.24 15.66 6.33
C THR A 82 -17.75 15.83 4.91
N LEU A 83 -18.02 14.73 4.22
CA LEU A 83 -18.51 14.76 2.85
C LEU A 83 -19.97 15.23 2.77
N PRO A 84 -20.38 15.89 1.67
CA PRO A 84 -21.74 16.40 1.51
C PRO A 84 -22.80 15.30 1.36
N GLY A 85 -22.41 14.07 1.01
CA GLY A 85 -23.31 12.93 0.90
C GLY A 85 -22.61 11.67 0.37
N ASP A 86 -23.38 10.83 -0.32
CA ASP A 86 -22.94 9.54 -0.86
C ASP A 86 -22.75 9.56 -2.39
N GLU A 87 -22.73 10.76 -3.00
CA GLU A 87 -22.47 10.97 -4.42
C GLU A 87 -21.00 11.29 -4.67
N ASN A 88 -20.26 10.42 -5.36
CA ASN A 88 -18.83 10.57 -5.58
C ASN A 88 -18.44 11.83 -6.35
N ARG A 89 -19.24 12.27 -7.34
CA ARG A 89 -18.94 13.52 -8.08
C ARG A 89 -19.03 14.76 -7.18
N ALA A 90 -20.07 14.85 -6.36
CA ALA A 90 -20.21 15.94 -5.40
C ALA A 90 -19.10 15.89 -4.33
N ASN A 91 -18.79 14.68 -3.86
CA ASN A 91 -17.71 14.46 -2.90
C ASN A 91 -16.33 14.82 -3.47
N ALA A 92 -16.08 14.56 -4.76
CA ALA A 92 -14.84 14.94 -5.43
C ALA A 92 -14.64 16.47 -5.45
N GLN A 93 -15.71 17.24 -5.63
CA GLN A 93 -15.63 18.71 -5.51
C GLN A 93 -15.32 19.13 -4.07
N ALA A 94 -15.93 18.49 -3.06
CA ALA A 94 -15.61 18.77 -1.66
C ALA A 94 -14.15 18.41 -1.30
N VAL A 95 -13.60 17.35 -1.91
CA VAL A 95 -12.17 17.01 -1.80
C VAL A 95 -11.30 18.09 -2.44
N ALA A 96 -11.67 18.57 -3.64
CA ALA A 96 -10.95 19.66 -4.32
C ALA A 96 -10.88 20.92 -3.46
N ASP A 97 -12.02 21.36 -2.93
CA ASP A 97 -12.14 22.55 -2.09
C ASP A 97 -11.27 22.41 -0.84
N ALA A 98 -11.30 21.24 -0.19
CA ALA A 98 -10.48 20.97 0.99
C ALA A 98 -8.97 20.95 0.70
N VAL A 99 -8.56 20.43 -0.46
CA VAL A 99 -7.15 20.46 -0.89
C VAL A 99 -6.70 21.91 -1.11
N ASP A 100 -7.53 22.74 -1.73
CA ASP A 100 -7.22 24.17 -1.91
C ASP A 100 -7.11 24.92 -0.57
N GLU A 101 -7.99 24.63 0.39
CA GLU A 101 -7.90 25.18 1.74
C GLU A 101 -6.60 24.76 2.45
N VAL A 102 -6.23 23.47 2.38
CA VAL A 102 -4.99 22.96 2.98
C VAL A 102 -3.78 23.62 2.34
N ARG A 103 -3.75 23.78 1.01
CA ARG A 103 -2.64 24.44 0.31
C ARG A 103 -2.52 25.93 0.67
N ALA A 104 -3.64 26.59 0.92
CA ALA A 104 -3.66 27.98 1.38
C ALA A 104 -3.14 28.14 2.81
N GLU A 105 -3.47 27.18 3.69
CA GLU A 105 -3.04 27.20 5.10
C GLU A 105 -1.59 26.75 5.29
N PHE A 106 -1.13 25.80 4.47
CA PHE A 106 0.21 25.20 4.53
C PHE A 106 0.99 25.41 3.22
N PRO A 107 1.33 26.67 2.88
CA PRO A 107 1.97 26.98 1.60
C PRO A 107 3.32 26.27 1.46
N GLY A 108 3.50 25.58 0.33
CA GLY A 108 4.74 24.86 0.00
C GLY A 108 4.84 23.44 0.56
N ARG A 109 3.90 23.02 1.42
CA ARG A 109 3.84 21.63 1.88
C ARG A 109 3.06 20.77 0.89
N PRO A 110 3.53 19.53 0.59
CA PRO A 110 2.76 18.61 -0.24
C PRO A 110 1.44 18.24 0.43
N VAL A 111 0.42 17.91 -0.37
CA VAL A 111 -0.87 17.40 0.13
C VAL A 111 -0.98 15.91 -0.18
N ALA A 112 -1.45 15.13 0.79
CA ALA A 112 -1.78 13.72 0.63
C ALA A 112 -3.28 13.49 0.80
N LEU A 113 -3.86 12.62 0.00
CA LEU A 113 -5.21 12.11 0.18
C LEU A 113 -5.11 10.73 0.84
N VAL A 114 -5.67 10.60 2.05
CA VAL A 114 -5.81 9.30 2.75
C VAL A 114 -7.29 8.98 2.77
N THR A 115 -7.68 7.88 2.15
CA THR A 115 -9.08 7.62 1.81
C THR A 115 -9.52 6.26 2.26
N HIS A 116 -10.82 6.14 2.56
CA HIS A 116 -11.44 4.88 2.96
C HIS A 116 -12.64 4.56 2.08
N SER A 117 -12.73 3.33 1.61
CA SER A 117 -13.90 2.80 0.90
C SER A 117 -14.33 3.71 -0.26
N MET A 118 -15.60 4.14 -0.32
CA MET A 118 -16.11 5.09 -1.31
C MET A 118 -15.27 6.37 -1.45
N GLY A 119 -14.67 6.86 -0.35
CA GLY A 119 -13.86 8.08 -0.36
C GLY A 119 -12.68 8.00 -1.33
N GLY A 120 -12.14 6.79 -1.56
CA GLY A 120 -11.07 6.57 -2.53
C GLY A 120 -11.52 6.80 -3.97
N LEU A 121 -12.77 6.50 -4.30
CA LEU A 121 -13.35 6.76 -5.64
C LEU A 121 -13.61 8.25 -5.85
N SER A 122 -14.11 8.94 -4.81
CA SER A 122 -14.30 10.40 -4.82
C SER A 122 -12.98 11.14 -5.03
N ALA A 123 -11.93 10.75 -4.29
CA ALA A 123 -10.60 11.31 -4.43
C ALA A 123 -9.97 11.01 -5.79
N ARG A 124 -10.09 9.77 -6.31
CA ARG A 124 -9.55 9.43 -7.64
C ARG A 124 -10.25 10.20 -8.76
N HIS A 125 -11.55 10.49 -8.62
CA HIS A 125 -12.26 11.37 -9.56
C HIS A 125 -11.70 12.81 -9.53
N TYR A 126 -11.40 13.34 -8.35
CA TYR A 126 -10.73 14.64 -8.22
C TYR A 126 -9.37 14.65 -8.90
N LEU A 127 -8.53 13.63 -8.66
CA LEU A 127 -7.22 13.50 -9.30
C LEU A 127 -7.34 13.46 -10.83
N LYS A 128 -8.25 12.64 -11.36
CA LYS A 128 -8.33 12.36 -12.80
C LYS A 128 -9.04 13.45 -13.63
N PHE A 129 -10.02 14.15 -13.05
CA PHE A 129 -10.90 15.04 -13.83
C PHE A 129 -10.94 16.49 -13.36
N LEU A 130 -10.47 16.77 -12.15
CA LEU A 130 -10.56 18.10 -11.54
C LEU A 130 -9.18 18.74 -11.30
N GLY A 131 -8.11 18.16 -11.87
CA GLY A 131 -6.74 18.67 -11.80
C GLY A 131 -6.01 18.36 -10.49
N GLY A 132 -6.50 17.40 -9.72
CA GLY A 132 -5.87 17.02 -8.46
C GLY A 132 -4.49 16.37 -8.63
N ASP A 133 -4.23 15.74 -9.77
CA ASP A 133 -2.96 15.10 -10.11
C ASP A 133 -1.77 16.08 -10.19
N GLU A 134 -2.05 17.36 -10.43
CA GLU A 134 -1.00 18.41 -10.46
C GLU A 134 -0.58 18.90 -9.07
N VAL A 135 -1.38 18.65 -8.03
CA VAL A 135 -1.23 19.30 -6.71
C VAL A 135 -1.18 18.34 -5.52
N VAL A 136 -1.62 17.10 -5.70
CA VAL A 136 -1.54 16.04 -4.68
C VAL A 136 -0.28 15.22 -4.89
N ALA A 137 0.46 14.95 -3.82
CA ALA A 137 1.67 14.12 -3.87
C ALA A 137 1.37 12.64 -3.65
N ASP A 138 0.39 12.32 -2.81
CA ASP A 138 0.07 10.95 -2.40
C ASP A 138 -1.43 10.68 -2.46
N TYR A 139 -1.79 9.53 -3.01
CA TYR A 139 -3.11 8.93 -2.90
C TYR A 139 -2.98 7.59 -2.19
N ILE A 140 -3.53 7.48 -0.99
CA ILE A 140 -3.51 6.26 -0.18
C ILE A 140 -4.96 5.82 0.00
N ALA A 141 -5.30 4.69 -0.61
CA ALA A 141 -6.65 4.11 -0.57
C ALA A 141 -6.70 2.89 0.35
N MET A 142 -7.59 2.93 1.34
CA MET A 142 -7.87 1.84 2.27
C MET A 142 -9.21 1.20 1.93
N GLY A 143 -9.21 -0.11 1.68
CA GLY A 143 -10.42 -0.89 1.41
C GLY A 143 -11.23 -0.41 0.21
N THR A 144 -10.63 0.39 -0.69
CA THR A 144 -11.35 0.96 -1.83
C THR A 144 -11.48 -0.08 -2.94
N SER A 145 -12.71 -0.48 -3.26
CA SER A 145 -12.96 -1.28 -4.46
C SER A 145 -12.90 -0.39 -5.71
N GLN A 146 -11.71 -0.28 -6.31
CA GLN A 146 -11.43 0.63 -7.43
C GLN A 146 -12.29 0.34 -8.67
N SER A 147 -12.60 -0.93 -8.90
CA SER A 147 -13.48 -1.38 -9.99
C SER A 147 -14.98 -1.34 -9.64
N GLY A 148 -15.33 -0.82 -8.46
CA GLY A 148 -16.71 -0.68 -7.98
C GLY A 148 -17.19 -1.84 -7.10
N TYR A 149 -18.42 -1.72 -6.60
CA TYR A 149 -19.03 -2.59 -5.61
C TYR A 149 -20.42 -3.02 -6.09
N TRP A 150 -20.59 -4.31 -6.42
CA TRP A 150 -21.82 -4.82 -7.07
C TRP A 150 -23.13 -4.53 -6.30
N PRO A 151 -23.19 -4.68 -4.97
CA PRO A 151 -24.41 -4.36 -4.23
C PRO A 151 -24.85 -2.89 -4.34
N ALA A 152 -23.95 -1.96 -4.68
CA ALA A 152 -24.30 -0.56 -4.91
C ALA A 152 -25.23 -0.37 -6.13
N CYS A 153 -25.32 -1.34 -7.05
CA CYS A 153 -26.25 -1.27 -8.18
C CYS A 153 -27.73 -1.26 -7.77
N LEU A 154 -28.04 -1.53 -6.49
CA LEU A 154 -29.39 -1.45 -5.93
C LEU A 154 -29.67 -0.11 -5.24
N LEU A 155 -28.69 0.79 -5.14
CA LEU A 155 -28.79 2.08 -4.48
C LEU A 155 -29.15 3.18 -5.48
N PRO A 156 -29.83 4.27 -5.04
CA PRO A 156 -29.99 5.45 -5.88
C PRO A 156 -28.63 6.09 -6.14
N GLU A 157 -28.51 6.83 -7.25
CA GLU A 157 -27.24 7.40 -7.71
C GLU A 157 -26.58 8.31 -6.66
N ASP A 158 -27.39 9.15 -6.00
CA ASP A 158 -27.00 10.08 -4.93
C ASP A 158 -26.86 9.41 -3.55
N GLY A 159 -27.20 8.12 -3.43
CA GLY A 159 -27.14 7.34 -2.20
C GLY A 159 -26.06 6.25 -2.22
N GLY A 160 -25.03 6.40 -3.05
CA GLY A 160 -23.93 5.43 -3.21
C GLY A 160 -24.00 4.60 -4.50
N GLY A 161 -25.05 4.76 -5.31
CA GLY A 161 -25.23 4.03 -6.57
C GLY A 161 -24.13 4.29 -7.61
N GLN A 162 -23.39 5.39 -7.47
CA GLN A 162 -22.20 5.64 -8.28
C GLN A 162 -21.13 4.56 -8.12
N MET A 163 -21.04 3.86 -6.97
CA MET A 163 -20.07 2.76 -6.78
C MET A 163 -20.39 1.49 -7.60
N CYS A 164 -21.56 1.39 -8.22
CA CYS A 164 -21.93 0.23 -9.02
C CYS A 164 -20.99 0.09 -10.24
N PRO A 165 -20.42 -1.10 -10.53
CA PRO A 165 -19.50 -1.31 -11.65
C PRO A 165 -20.08 -0.97 -13.04
N THR A 166 -21.41 -0.91 -13.17
CA THR A 166 -22.09 -0.54 -14.43
C THR A 166 -22.55 0.92 -14.47
N ASN A 167 -22.29 1.69 -13.41
CA ASN A 167 -22.63 3.11 -13.37
C ASN A 167 -21.70 3.90 -14.32
N PRO A 168 -22.22 4.88 -15.09
CA PRO A 168 -21.40 5.72 -15.96
C PRO A 168 -20.24 6.41 -15.24
N PHE A 169 -20.40 6.79 -13.97
CA PHE A 169 -19.31 7.36 -13.16
C PHE A 169 -18.14 6.38 -12.99
N LEU A 170 -18.39 5.12 -12.61
CA LEU A 170 -17.32 4.11 -12.46
C LEU A 170 -16.70 3.74 -13.80
N ALA A 171 -17.52 3.61 -14.84
CA ALA A 171 -17.04 3.34 -16.19
C ALA A 171 -16.12 4.45 -16.73
N GLU A 172 -16.47 5.72 -16.49
CA GLU A 172 -15.62 6.87 -16.84
C GLU A 172 -14.35 6.92 -16.00
N LEU A 173 -14.46 6.68 -14.68
CA LEU A 173 -13.34 6.71 -13.75
C LEU A 173 -12.27 5.67 -14.13
N ASN A 174 -12.69 4.45 -14.49
CA ASN A 174 -11.82 3.33 -14.86
C ASN A 174 -11.44 3.30 -16.35
N ALA A 175 -11.79 4.32 -17.14
CA ALA A 175 -11.37 4.37 -18.54
C ALA A 175 -9.91 4.87 -18.65
N GLY A 176 -9.01 4.06 -19.20
CA GLY A 176 -7.59 4.39 -19.29
C GLY A 176 -6.90 4.39 -17.93
N ASP A 177 -5.78 5.13 -17.82
CA ASP A 177 -4.90 5.09 -16.65
C ASP A 177 -5.63 5.45 -15.33
N ASP A 178 -5.58 4.56 -14.34
CA ASP A 178 -6.14 4.81 -13.00
C ASP A 178 -5.21 5.65 -12.12
N THR A 179 -3.95 5.78 -12.53
CA THR A 179 -2.84 6.39 -11.80
C THR A 179 -2.24 7.61 -12.50
N PRO A 180 -3.05 8.59 -12.95
CA PRO A 180 -2.55 9.71 -13.75
C PRO A 180 -1.58 10.62 -12.99
N GLY A 181 -0.64 11.20 -13.75
CA GLY A 181 0.25 12.25 -13.26
C GLY A 181 1.37 11.73 -12.33
N PRO A 182 2.04 12.63 -11.60
CA PRO A 182 3.17 12.29 -10.73
C PRO A 182 2.77 11.78 -9.33
N VAL A 183 1.48 11.56 -9.07
CA VAL A 183 0.95 11.17 -7.76
C VAL A 183 1.48 9.78 -7.38
N ARG A 184 1.87 9.59 -6.11
CA ARG A 184 2.19 8.26 -5.58
C ARG A 184 0.91 7.55 -5.14
N TYR A 185 0.52 6.52 -5.87
CA TYR A 185 -0.66 5.71 -5.57
C TYR A 185 -0.30 4.54 -4.65
N THR A 186 -1.06 4.35 -3.57
CA THR A 186 -0.92 3.23 -2.63
C THR A 186 -2.28 2.59 -2.36
N ALA A 187 -2.35 1.27 -2.48
CA ALA A 187 -3.53 0.47 -2.15
C ALA A 187 -3.27 -0.36 -0.89
N LEU A 188 -4.06 -0.09 0.15
CA LEU A 188 -4.12 -0.80 1.43
C LEU A 188 -5.47 -1.52 1.52
N ARG A 189 -5.47 -2.74 2.04
CA ARG A 189 -6.71 -3.50 2.22
C ARG A 189 -6.60 -4.50 3.35
N SER A 190 -7.74 -4.98 3.80
CA SER A 190 -7.87 -6.12 4.70
C SER A 190 -7.94 -7.45 3.92
N THR A 191 -7.71 -8.57 4.61
CA THR A 191 -8.10 -9.90 4.11
C THR A 191 -9.62 -10.11 4.08
N GLU A 192 -10.38 -9.27 4.80
CA GLU A 192 -11.85 -9.28 4.84
C GLU A 192 -12.49 -8.40 3.75
N ASP A 193 -11.70 -7.59 3.03
CA ASP A 193 -12.22 -6.78 1.91
C ASP A 193 -12.64 -7.65 0.73
N GLU A 194 -13.74 -7.25 0.08
CA GLU A 194 -14.27 -7.96 -1.09
C GLU A 194 -13.46 -7.73 -2.38
N SER A 195 -12.57 -6.74 -2.39
CA SER A 195 -11.73 -6.35 -3.52
C SER A 195 -10.25 -6.37 -3.15
N ASP A 196 -9.39 -6.63 -4.13
CA ASP A 196 -7.94 -6.54 -3.99
C ASP A 196 -7.40 -5.09 -4.10
N GLY A 197 -8.27 -4.12 -4.41
CA GLY A 197 -7.92 -2.70 -4.50
C GLY A 197 -7.00 -2.36 -5.68
N ALA A 198 -6.90 -3.24 -6.68
CA ALA A 198 -6.01 -3.05 -7.83
C ALA A 198 -6.37 -1.79 -8.63
N LEU A 199 -5.33 -1.13 -9.15
CA LEU A 199 -5.39 0.03 -10.04
C LEU A 199 -4.65 -0.31 -11.33
N ASP A 200 -5.19 0.08 -12.48
CA ASP A 200 -4.44 0.01 -13.73
C ASP A 200 -3.34 1.09 -13.75
N GLY A 201 -2.14 0.73 -14.20
CA GLY A 201 -0.95 1.57 -14.10
C GLY A 201 -0.13 1.34 -12.83
N GLY A 202 0.64 2.36 -12.43
CA GLY A 202 1.72 2.24 -11.47
C GLY A 202 1.32 2.58 -10.03
N TYR A 203 1.34 1.61 -9.12
CA TYR A 203 0.99 1.83 -7.72
C TYR A 203 1.74 0.92 -6.74
N CYS A 204 1.74 1.31 -5.47
CA CYS A 204 2.21 0.48 -4.38
C CYS A 204 1.09 -0.48 -3.91
N ALA A 205 1.27 -1.76 -4.18
CA ALA A 205 0.40 -2.84 -3.70
C ALA A 205 0.91 -3.34 -2.33
N VAL A 206 0.17 -3.02 -1.27
CA VAL A 206 0.56 -3.42 0.09
C VAL A 206 -0.08 -4.76 0.43
N PRO A 207 0.67 -5.70 1.04
CA PRO A 207 0.09 -6.95 1.52
C PRO A 207 -1.11 -6.69 2.45
N PRO A 208 -2.19 -7.48 2.34
CA PRO A 208 -3.39 -7.22 3.14
C PRO A 208 -3.14 -7.37 4.63
N VAL A 209 -3.77 -6.50 5.41
CA VAL A 209 -3.83 -6.62 6.87
C VAL A 209 -4.81 -7.73 7.24
N ASP A 210 -4.43 -8.64 8.12
CA ASP A 210 -5.24 -9.82 8.42
C ASP A 210 -6.41 -9.50 9.38
N GLY A 211 -7.63 -9.82 8.97
CA GLY A 211 -8.79 -9.93 9.86
C GLY A 211 -9.40 -8.61 10.35
N VAL A 212 -9.08 -7.48 9.73
CA VAL A 212 -9.67 -6.18 10.08
C VAL A 212 -11.00 -6.02 9.35
N PRO A 213 -12.14 -5.84 10.05
CA PRO A 213 -13.40 -5.56 9.37
C PRO A 213 -13.32 -4.26 8.57
N HIS A 214 -13.88 -4.24 7.36
CA HIS A 214 -13.83 -3.09 6.44
C HIS A 214 -14.19 -1.74 7.11
N ALA A 215 -15.19 -1.72 8.00
CA ALA A 215 -15.63 -0.50 8.69
C ALA A 215 -14.64 0.00 9.76
N ASP A 216 -13.75 -0.86 10.25
CA ASP A 216 -12.83 -0.59 11.35
C ASP A 216 -11.46 -0.11 10.85
N GLU A 217 -11.15 -0.25 9.55
CA GLU A 217 -9.86 0.11 8.95
C GLU A 217 -9.38 1.54 9.26
N PRO A 218 -10.22 2.59 9.23
CA PRO A 218 -9.79 3.95 9.58
C PRO A 218 -9.37 4.11 11.05
N GLY A 219 -9.82 3.19 11.91
CA GLY A 219 -9.48 3.16 13.33
C GLY A 219 -8.40 2.15 13.70
N ASP A 220 -7.97 1.31 12.75
CA ASP A 220 -7.06 0.20 13.00
C ASP A 220 -5.59 0.69 13.09
N PRO A 221 -4.84 0.27 14.12
CA PRO A 221 -3.46 0.73 14.33
C PRO A 221 -2.49 0.26 13.24
N GLU A 222 -2.71 -0.90 12.60
CA GLU A 222 -1.82 -1.37 11.54
C GLU A 222 -2.06 -0.59 10.24
N PHE A 223 -3.31 -0.26 9.92
CA PHE A 223 -3.62 0.68 8.85
C PHE A 223 -2.98 2.05 9.11
N ALA A 224 -3.11 2.60 10.32
CA ALA A 224 -2.46 3.87 10.67
C ALA A 224 -0.92 3.82 10.53
N ARG A 225 -0.30 2.69 10.90
CA ARG A 225 1.13 2.46 10.71
C ARG A 225 1.52 2.44 9.24
N LEU A 226 0.77 1.74 8.40
CA LEU A 226 1.02 1.62 6.96
C LEU A 226 0.78 2.95 6.20
N VAL A 227 -0.24 3.71 6.58
CA VAL A 227 -0.48 5.07 6.07
C VAL A 227 0.71 5.97 6.43
N THR A 228 1.12 5.97 7.70
CA THR A 228 2.27 6.77 8.17
C THR A 228 3.54 6.40 7.40
N GLN A 229 3.79 5.09 7.23
CA GLN A 229 4.93 4.60 6.46
C GLN A 229 4.86 5.06 4.99
N SER A 230 3.69 5.01 4.37
CA SER A 230 3.47 5.48 3.00
C SER A 230 3.82 6.96 2.84
N LEU A 231 3.41 7.80 3.80
CA LEU A 231 3.64 9.24 3.77
C LEU A 231 5.11 9.61 3.99
N LEU A 232 5.81 8.90 4.89
CA LEU A 232 7.17 9.25 5.31
C LEU A 232 8.27 8.52 4.54
N GLU A 233 8.03 7.27 4.15
CA GLU A 233 9.04 6.37 3.59
C GLU A 233 8.75 5.98 2.13
N GLY A 234 7.54 6.27 1.62
CA GLY A 234 7.07 5.80 0.31
C GLY A 234 6.48 4.39 0.40
N CYS A 235 6.55 3.61 -0.68
CA CYS A 235 5.82 2.35 -0.79
C CYS A 235 6.18 1.32 0.29
N PRO A 236 5.27 0.95 1.22
CA PRO A 236 5.53 -0.09 2.22
C PRO A 236 5.25 -1.52 1.71
N GLY A 237 4.92 -1.67 0.43
CA GLY A 237 4.58 -2.92 -0.23
C GLY A 237 5.44 -3.20 -1.46
N GLU A 238 4.84 -3.83 -2.46
CA GLU A 238 5.46 -4.05 -3.77
C GLU A 238 4.94 -3.00 -4.76
N TYR A 239 5.84 -2.30 -5.43
CA TYR A 239 5.44 -1.45 -6.55
C TYR A 239 5.12 -2.34 -7.77
N VAL A 240 3.92 -2.18 -8.30
CA VAL A 240 3.43 -2.89 -9.48
C VAL A 240 3.03 -1.89 -10.54
N ASP A 241 3.06 -2.33 -11.80
CA ASP A 241 2.65 -1.55 -12.97
C ASP A 241 1.76 -2.45 -13.84
N LEU A 242 0.44 -2.30 -13.67
CA LEU A 242 -0.55 -3.15 -14.33
C LEU A 242 -0.91 -2.57 -15.72
N PRO A 243 -1.28 -3.43 -16.70
CA PRO A 243 -1.75 -2.96 -18.00
C PRO A 243 -2.92 -1.97 -17.85
N ILE A 244 -2.93 -0.94 -18.70
CA ILE A 244 -4.02 0.02 -18.80
C ILE A 244 -5.04 -0.50 -19.81
N GLU A 245 -6.28 -0.71 -19.37
CA GLU A 245 -7.40 -1.21 -20.22
C GLU A 245 -8.31 -0.09 -20.78
#